data_AF-A0A931NJQ4-F1
#
_entry.id   AF-A0A931NJQ4-F1
#
_cell.length_a   1.000
_cell.length_b   1.000
_cell.length_c   1.000
_cell.angle_alpha   90.00
_cell.angle_beta   90.00
_cell.angle_gamma   90.00
#
_symmetry.space_group_name_H-M   'P 1'
#
loop_
_entity.id
_entity.type
_entity.pdbx_description
1 polymer ?
#
loop_
_entity_poly.entity_id
_entity_poly.type
_entity_poly.pdbx_seq_one_letter_code
_entity_poly.pdbx_strand_id
1 'polypeptide(L)'
;MQPVLQSAPLRACLLISGGEWRCAPGLTRSGVRVAQPQAGANWGQLFRPRIGTEVAVGFIEGDIDRPVITGQHYNAAHLPPWSAGEGSGANHPGVISGVRSQTLDGAGHNHWLVDDTPGQLRTRLASSHGQSELILGE
;
A
#
# COMPACT_ATOMS: atom_id res chain seq x y z
N MET A 1 14.64 -13.02 24.15
CA MET A 1 13.23 -12.69 24.47
C MET A 1 12.76 -11.74 23.38
N GLN A 2 11.98 -12.22 22.41
CA GLN A 2 11.54 -11.39 21.28
C GLN A 2 10.44 -10.43 21.75
N PRO A 3 10.46 -9.13 21.40
CA PRO A 3 9.36 -8.25 21.73
C PRO A 3 8.14 -8.65 20.88
N VAL A 4 7.09 -9.10 21.57
CA VAL A 4 5.75 -9.32 21.01
C VAL A 4 5.16 -7.96 20.64
N LEU A 5 4.83 -7.76 19.37
CA LEU A 5 4.06 -6.60 18.91
C LEU A 5 2.64 -6.70 19.50
N GLN A 6 2.40 -5.98 20.59
CA GLN A 6 1.07 -5.79 21.15
C GLN A 6 0.31 -4.81 20.24
N SER A 7 -0.90 -5.18 19.84
CA SER A 7 -1.76 -4.44 18.90
C SER A 7 -2.02 -3.01 19.37
N ALA A 8 -1.26 -2.05 18.85
CA ALA A 8 -1.51 -0.63 18.97
C ALA A 8 -2.39 -0.15 17.79
N PRO A 9 -3.19 0.93 17.95
CA PRO A 9 -3.91 1.54 16.82
C PRO A 9 -2.94 1.83 15.67
N LEU A 10 -3.39 1.60 14.43
CA LEU A 10 -2.61 1.73 13.19
C LEU A 10 -1.98 3.12 13.06
N ARG A 11 -0.77 3.24 13.57
CA ARG A 11 0.02 4.46 13.61
C ARG A 11 1.31 4.23 12.82
N ALA A 12 1.66 5.18 11.97
CA ALA A 12 2.90 5.22 11.22
C ALA A 12 3.81 6.34 11.73
N CYS A 13 5.12 6.12 11.72
CA CYS A 13 6.09 7.19 11.91
C CYS A 13 6.38 7.81 10.54
N LEU A 14 6.46 9.13 10.47
CA LEU A 14 6.73 9.86 9.24
C LEU A 14 8.17 10.40 9.25
N LEU A 15 8.72 10.68 8.08
CA LEU A 15 9.93 11.46 7.89
C LEU A 15 9.53 12.75 7.19
N ILE A 16 9.58 13.90 7.87
CA ILE A 16 9.06 15.18 7.33
C ILE A 16 10.17 16.04 6.68
N SER A 17 11.45 15.83 7.01
CA SER A 17 12.67 16.24 6.26
C SER A 17 13.89 16.08 7.17
N GLY A 18 15.11 15.99 6.61
CA GLY A 18 16.36 16.00 7.40
C GLY A 18 16.89 14.64 7.86
N GLY A 19 16.44 13.53 7.26
CA GLY A 19 17.04 12.19 7.45
C GLY A 19 16.71 11.48 8.78
N GLU A 20 15.96 12.11 9.68
CA GLU A 20 15.58 11.52 10.98
C GLU A 20 14.08 11.26 11.07
N TRP A 21 13.71 10.00 11.37
CA TRP A 21 12.31 9.62 11.59
C TRP A 21 11.76 10.33 12.83
N ARG A 22 10.87 11.30 12.60
CA ARG A 22 10.26 12.09 13.66
C ARG A 22 8.74 11.97 13.52
N CYS A 23 8.08 11.70 14.65
CA CYS A 23 6.65 11.99 14.71
C CYS A 23 6.46 13.49 14.44
N ALA A 24 5.31 13.89 13.88
CA ALA A 24 5.05 15.30 13.57
C ALA A 24 5.36 16.24 14.75
N PRO A 25 5.75 17.51 14.50
CA PRO A 25 6.06 18.47 15.55
C PRO A 25 5.00 18.42 16.68
N GLY A 26 5.44 18.36 17.94
CA GLY A 26 4.54 18.28 19.10
C GLY A 26 4.19 16.86 19.59
N LEU A 27 4.46 15.78 18.84
CA LEU A 27 4.11 14.41 19.24
C LEU A 27 5.36 13.59 19.59
N THR A 28 5.76 13.55 20.86
CA THR A 28 7.00 12.85 21.26
C THR A 28 6.93 11.32 21.28
N ARG A 29 5.74 10.69 21.15
CA ARG A 29 5.58 9.21 21.18
C ARG A 29 4.40 8.64 20.40
N SER A 30 3.65 9.44 19.64
CA SER A 30 2.37 8.99 19.09
C SER A 30 2.40 9.08 17.57
N GLY A 31 2.46 7.92 16.90
CA GLY A 31 2.49 7.88 15.43
C GLY A 31 1.19 8.39 14.78
N VAL A 32 1.27 8.68 13.49
CA VAL A 32 0.23 9.30 12.65
C VAL A 32 -0.79 8.26 12.21
N ARG A 33 -2.09 8.59 12.29
CA ARG A 33 -3.17 7.68 11.85
C ARG A 33 -3.18 7.54 10.33
N VAL A 34 -3.58 6.37 9.84
CA VAL A 34 -3.69 6.08 8.40
C VAL A 34 -5.15 5.82 8.04
N ALA A 35 -5.71 6.61 7.12
CA ALA A 35 -7.02 6.37 6.55
C ALA A 35 -7.03 5.03 5.78
N GLN A 36 -8.07 4.23 5.96
CA GLN A 36 -8.26 2.97 5.24
C GLN A 36 -9.42 3.12 4.24
N PRO A 37 -9.42 2.37 3.11
CA PRO A 37 -10.54 2.39 2.17
C PRO A 37 -11.87 2.00 2.82
N GLN A 38 -11.82 1.13 3.83
CA GLN A 38 -12.97 0.66 4.59
C GLN A 38 -12.52 0.27 6.00
N ALA A 39 -13.16 0.82 7.03
CA ALA A 39 -12.83 0.53 8.43
C ALA A 39 -14.09 0.50 9.29
N GLY A 40 -14.19 -0.52 10.14
CA GLY A 40 -15.21 -0.65 11.18
C GLY A 40 -14.68 -1.42 12.40
N ALA A 41 -15.56 -1.73 13.35
CA ALA A 41 -15.19 -2.43 14.57
C ALA A 41 -14.74 -3.88 14.27
N ASN A 42 -13.42 -4.09 14.15
CA ASN A 42 -12.77 -5.37 13.80
C ASN A 42 -13.15 -5.94 12.42
N TRP A 43 -13.47 -5.08 11.45
CA TRP A 43 -13.69 -5.48 10.05
C TRP A 43 -13.29 -4.34 9.09
N GLY A 44 -13.01 -4.69 7.83
CA GLY A 44 -12.62 -3.74 6.79
C GLY A 44 -11.35 -4.13 6.05
N GLN A 45 -10.69 -3.13 5.45
CA GLN A 45 -9.46 -3.28 4.67
C GLN A 45 -8.28 -2.70 5.45
N LEU A 46 -7.09 -3.29 5.25
CA LEU A 46 -5.88 -2.87 5.94
C LEU A 46 -4.67 -2.83 5.00
N PHE A 47 -4.27 -1.63 4.61
CA PHE A 47 -3.09 -1.38 3.77
C PHE A 47 -2.13 -0.44 4.48
N ARG A 48 -1.26 -1.00 5.33
CA ARG A 48 -0.27 -0.21 6.06
C ARG A 48 0.90 0.18 5.15
N PRO A 49 1.27 1.48 5.07
CA PRO A 49 2.48 1.91 4.39
C PRO A 49 3.72 1.21 4.95
N ARG A 50 4.64 0.82 4.07
CA ARG A 50 5.94 0.25 4.46
C ARG A 50 6.98 1.37 4.57
N ILE A 51 8.11 1.07 5.20
CA ILE A 51 9.24 2.00 5.24
C ILE A 51 9.65 2.36 3.81
N GLY A 52 9.78 3.66 3.52
CA GLY A 52 10.10 4.17 2.19
C GLY A 52 8.89 4.44 1.29
N THR A 53 7.67 4.04 1.69
CA THR A 53 6.46 4.42 0.95
C THR A 53 6.21 5.92 1.05
N GLU A 54 6.01 6.57 -0.10
CA GLU A 54 5.58 7.96 -0.15
C GLU A 54 4.10 8.08 0.19
N VAL A 55 3.76 9.01 1.08
CA VAL A 55 2.41 9.17 1.63
C VAL A 55 1.92 10.61 1.49
N ALA A 56 0.63 10.76 1.22
CA ALA A 56 -0.05 12.04 1.36
C ALA A 56 -0.49 12.24 2.81
N VAL A 57 -0.19 13.42 3.35
CA VAL A 57 -0.55 13.82 4.71
C VAL A 57 -1.53 14.97 4.65
N GLY A 58 -2.72 14.76 5.23
CA GLY A 58 -3.69 15.82 5.51
C GLY A 58 -3.63 16.26 6.96
N PHE A 59 -4.20 17.43 7.24
CA PHE A 59 -4.28 18.02 8.57
C PHE A 59 -5.73 18.28 8.92
N ILE A 60 -6.19 17.73 10.04
CA ILE A 60 -7.60 17.86 10.46
C ILE A 60 -7.87 19.32 10.78
N GLU A 61 -8.85 19.94 10.10
CA GLU A 61 -9.18 21.36 10.25
C GLU A 61 -7.99 22.31 9.95
N GLY A 62 -6.99 21.82 9.20
CA GLY A 62 -5.76 22.58 8.91
C GLY A 62 -4.75 22.63 10.06
N ASP A 63 -4.99 21.92 11.16
CA ASP A 63 -4.09 21.88 12.32
C ASP A 63 -2.88 20.97 12.06
N ILE A 64 -1.68 21.58 11.97
CA ILE A 64 -0.42 20.89 11.69
C ILE A 64 -0.06 19.84 12.76
N ASP A 65 -0.56 20.01 13.98
CA ASP A 65 -0.33 19.10 15.10
C ASP A 65 -1.30 17.91 15.08
N ARG A 66 -2.27 17.89 14.14
CA ARG A 66 -3.25 16.81 13.94
C ARG A 66 -3.13 16.17 12.55
N PRO A 67 -1.97 15.60 12.19
CA PRO A 67 -1.78 14.97 10.90
C PRO A 67 -2.54 13.65 10.78
N VAL A 68 -2.92 13.31 9.54
CA VAL A 68 -3.47 12.03 9.14
C VAL A 68 -2.93 11.66 7.76
N ILE A 69 -2.49 10.42 7.58
CA ILE A 69 -2.14 9.90 6.26
C ILE A 69 -3.43 9.61 5.51
N THR A 70 -3.61 10.23 4.35
CA THR A 70 -4.83 10.13 3.52
C THR A 70 -4.65 9.25 2.30
N GLY A 71 -3.42 8.99 1.88
CA GLY A 71 -3.12 8.19 0.70
C GLY A 71 -1.65 7.78 0.59
N GLN A 72 -1.36 6.95 -0.40
CA GLN A 72 -0.03 6.45 -0.75
C GLN A 72 0.20 6.70 -2.25
N HIS A 73 1.43 7.05 -2.63
CA HIS A 73 1.77 7.38 -4.01
C HIS A 73 2.90 6.51 -4.54
N TYR A 74 2.78 6.14 -5.82
CA TYR A 74 3.91 5.69 -6.63
C TYR A 74 4.73 6.90 -7.09
N ASN A 75 6.02 6.69 -7.32
CA ASN A 75 6.94 7.73 -7.76
C ASN A 75 8.02 7.13 -8.68
N ALA A 76 9.01 7.94 -9.09
CA ALA A 76 10.07 7.50 -10.00
C ALA A 76 10.93 6.33 -9.46
N ALA A 77 11.03 6.18 -8.13
CA ALA A 77 11.77 5.08 -7.50
C ALA A 77 10.87 3.85 -7.22
N HIS A 78 9.56 4.07 -7.03
CA HIS A 78 8.58 3.02 -6.74
C HIS A 78 7.45 3.06 -7.77
N LEU A 79 7.60 2.31 -8.85
CA LEU A 79 6.61 2.21 -9.93
C LEU A 79 5.38 1.37 -9.51
N PRO A 80 4.21 1.60 -10.12
CA PRO A 80 3.05 0.75 -9.92
C PRO A 80 3.32 -0.69 -10.38
N PRO A 81 2.69 -1.69 -9.72
CA PRO A 81 2.92 -3.11 -9.98
C PRO A 81 2.56 -3.55 -11.40
N TRP A 82 1.67 -2.81 -12.05
CA TRP A 82 1.28 -2.96 -13.45
C TRP A 82 1.28 -1.56 -14.09
N SER A 83 2.45 -1.12 -14.56
CA SER A 83 2.60 0.19 -15.20
C SER A 83 2.00 0.17 -16.61
N ALA A 84 1.25 1.21 -16.96
CA ALA A 84 0.77 1.45 -18.32
C ALA A 84 1.75 2.40 -19.05
N GLY A 85 1.91 2.24 -20.36
CA GLY A 85 2.62 3.21 -21.21
C GLY A 85 3.79 2.64 -22.03
N GLU A 86 4.31 3.47 -22.93
CA GLU A 86 5.48 3.17 -23.75
C GLU A 86 6.72 2.94 -22.87
N GLY A 87 7.46 1.85 -23.11
CA GLY A 87 8.63 1.47 -22.30
C GLY A 87 8.31 0.68 -21.02
N SER A 88 7.03 0.43 -20.74
CA SER A 88 6.60 -0.51 -19.70
C SER A 88 6.97 -1.95 -20.08
N GLY A 89 7.67 -2.67 -19.20
CA GLY A 89 7.86 -4.13 -19.33
C GLY A 89 6.58 -4.94 -19.10
N ALA A 90 5.51 -4.29 -18.63
CA ALA A 90 4.18 -4.87 -18.52
C ALA A 90 3.40 -4.58 -19.81
N ASN A 91 3.22 -5.60 -20.65
CA ASN A 91 2.47 -5.55 -21.90
C ASN A 91 0.96 -5.39 -21.65
N HIS A 92 0.54 -4.27 -21.07
CA HIS A 92 -0.85 -4.04 -20.68
C HIS A 92 -1.30 -2.62 -21.05
N PRO A 93 -2.46 -2.44 -21.71
CA PRO A 93 -2.94 -1.15 -22.21
C PRO A 93 -3.54 -0.23 -21.12
N GLY A 94 -3.10 -0.34 -19.87
CA GLY A 94 -3.64 0.44 -18.75
C GLY A 94 -5.04 0.04 -18.30
N VAL A 95 -5.48 -1.15 -18.69
CA VAL A 95 -6.80 -1.72 -18.35
C VAL A 95 -6.69 -2.82 -17.27
N ILE A 96 -5.55 -2.90 -16.60
CA ILE A 96 -5.33 -3.81 -15.47
C ILE A 96 -5.62 -3.07 -14.17
N SER A 97 -6.40 -3.69 -13.29
CA SER A 97 -6.65 -3.20 -11.94
C SER A 97 -6.50 -4.31 -10.90
N GLY A 98 -6.31 -3.95 -9.63
CA GLY A 98 -6.23 -4.92 -8.55
C GLY A 98 -5.31 -4.53 -7.40
N VAL A 99 -4.96 -5.54 -6.59
CA VAL A 99 -4.10 -5.40 -5.41
C VAL A 99 -2.94 -6.38 -5.53
N ARG A 100 -1.71 -5.88 -5.46
CA ARG A 100 -0.49 -6.70 -5.35
C ARG A 100 0.19 -6.39 -4.03
N SER A 101 0.41 -7.45 -3.24
CA SER A 101 1.26 -7.41 -2.06
C SER A 101 2.70 -7.78 -2.43
N GLN A 102 3.65 -7.53 -1.54
CA GLN A 102 4.99 -8.10 -1.60
C GLN A 102 5.24 -8.83 -0.28
N THR A 103 6.00 -9.92 -0.26
CA THR A 103 6.44 -10.52 1.00
C THR A 103 7.33 -9.55 1.77
N LEU A 104 7.49 -9.77 3.08
CA LEU A 104 8.33 -8.89 3.91
C LEU A 104 9.82 -9.03 3.59
N ASP A 105 10.24 -10.21 3.15
CA ASP A 105 11.61 -10.50 2.68
C ASP A 105 11.85 -10.05 1.22
N GLY A 106 10.82 -9.55 0.53
CA GLY A 106 10.89 -9.13 -0.87
C GLY A 106 10.93 -10.27 -1.89
N ALA A 107 10.98 -11.53 -1.48
CA ALA A 107 11.18 -12.68 -2.36
C ALA A 107 9.93 -13.07 -3.19
N GLY A 108 8.74 -12.59 -2.82
CA GLY A 108 7.49 -13.02 -3.41
C GLY A 108 6.36 -11.99 -3.34
N HIS A 109 5.19 -12.40 -3.80
CA HIS A 109 3.97 -11.58 -3.81
C HIS A 109 2.70 -12.44 -3.83
N ASN A 110 1.59 -11.81 -3.47
CA ASN A 110 0.24 -12.29 -3.76
C ASN A 110 -0.49 -11.19 -4.52
N HIS A 111 -1.33 -11.54 -5.48
CA HIS A 111 -2.19 -10.57 -6.15
C HIS A 111 -3.62 -11.04 -6.30
N TRP A 112 -4.52 -10.07 -6.30
CA TRP A 112 -5.81 -10.14 -6.99
C TRP A 112 -5.75 -9.14 -8.15
N LEU A 113 -6.08 -9.59 -9.35
CA LEU A 113 -5.98 -8.82 -10.59
C LEU A 113 -7.27 -8.97 -11.39
N VAL A 114 -7.70 -7.88 -12.01
CA VAL A 114 -8.76 -7.82 -13.02
C VAL A 114 -8.14 -7.28 -14.31
N ASP A 115 -8.32 -8.00 -15.40
CA ASP A 115 -7.86 -7.65 -16.74
C ASP A 115 -9.08 -7.31 -17.60
N ASP A 116 -9.21 -6.04 -17.99
CA ASP A 116 -10.28 -5.57 -18.86
C ASP A 116 -9.83 -5.47 -20.34
N THR A 117 -8.74 -6.15 -20.73
CA THR A 117 -8.27 -6.18 -22.12
C THR A 117 -9.26 -6.96 -23.01
N PRO A 118 -9.72 -6.40 -24.14
CA PRO A 118 -10.60 -7.11 -25.08
C PRO A 118 -10.00 -8.46 -25.52
N GLY A 119 -10.80 -9.53 -25.40
CA GLY A 119 -10.38 -10.89 -25.72
C GLY A 119 -9.46 -11.56 -24.68
N GLN A 120 -9.27 -10.94 -23.50
CA GLN A 120 -8.49 -11.47 -22.38
C GLN A 120 -9.14 -11.16 -21.02
N LEU A 121 -10.47 -11.01 -21.01
CA LEU A 121 -11.22 -10.59 -19.83
C LEU A 121 -11.15 -11.64 -18.73
N ARG A 122 -10.47 -11.33 -17.63
CA ARG A 122 -10.30 -12.28 -16.53
C ARG A 122 -10.10 -11.62 -15.18
N THR A 123 -10.42 -12.37 -14.12
CA THR A 123 -10.01 -12.08 -12.75
C THR A 123 -9.11 -13.21 -12.24
N ARG A 124 -8.01 -12.85 -11.57
CA ARG A 124 -7.00 -13.79 -11.09
C ARG A 124 -6.68 -13.54 -9.63
N LEU A 125 -6.68 -14.59 -8.82
CA LEU A 125 -6.08 -14.62 -7.49
C LEU A 125 -4.85 -15.53 -7.57
N ALA A 126 -3.66 -15.02 -7.27
CA ALA A 126 -2.45 -15.84 -7.35
C ALA A 126 -1.47 -15.56 -6.21
N SER A 127 -0.68 -16.58 -5.87
CA SER A 127 0.48 -16.48 -4.98
C SER A 127 1.72 -16.98 -5.70
N SER A 128 2.83 -16.24 -5.56
CA SER A 128 4.14 -16.75 -5.94
C SER A 128 4.58 -17.93 -5.06
N HIS A 129 3.97 -18.10 -3.87
CA HIS A 129 4.25 -19.22 -2.98
C HIS A 129 3.48 -20.44 -3.47
N GLY A 130 4.22 -21.51 -3.76
CA GLY A 130 3.63 -22.73 -4.32
C GLY A 130 3.07 -22.55 -5.73
N GLN A 131 3.32 -21.41 -6.39
CA GLN A 131 2.87 -21.11 -7.75
C GLN A 131 1.37 -21.41 -7.96
N SER A 132 0.55 -21.02 -6.99
CA SER A 132 -0.87 -21.33 -6.97
C SER A 132 -1.70 -20.19 -7.52
N GLU A 133 -2.72 -20.52 -8.32
CA GLU A 133 -3.62 -19.54 -8.91
C GLU A 133 -5.05 -20.05 -9.07
N LEU A 134 -5.99 -19.12 -8.99
CA LEU A 134 -7.38 -19.26 -9.42
C LEU A 134 -7.66 -18.19 -10.47
N ILE A 135 -8.13 -18.60 -11.65
CA ILE A 135 -8.46 -17.72 -12.76
C ILE A 135 -9.91 -17.96 -13.15
N LEU A 136 -10.67 -16.88 -13.35
CA LEU A 136 -12.03 -16.91 -13.87
C LEU A 136 -12.12 -15.93 -15.04
N GLY A 137 -12.62 -16.39 -16.20
CA GLY A 137 -12.71 -15.59 -17.41
C GLY A 137 -12.09 -16.27 -18.63
N GLU A 138 -11.86 -15.48 -19.68
CA GLU A 138 -11.34 -15.89 -20.99
C GLU A 138 -9.81 -15.69 -21.12
#